data_AF-A0A257JNS1-F1
#
_entry.id   AF-A0A257JNS1-F1
#
_cell.length_a   1.000
_cell.length_b   1.000
_cell.length_c   1.000
_cell.angle_alpha   90.00
_cell.angle_beta   90.00
_cell.angle_gamma   90.00
#
_symmetry.space_group_name_H-M   'P 1'
#
loop_
_entity.id
_entity.type
_entity.pdbx_description
1 polymer ?
#
loop_
_entity_poly.entity_id
_entity_poly.type
_entity_poly.pdbx_seq_one_letter_code
_entity_poly.pdbx_strand_id
1 'polypeptide(L)' 'MEYDVVVVGGGPAGMATAIRLKQLAAAKGREISVVVLEKGSEPGAHILSG' A
#
# COMPACT_ATOMS: atom_id res chain seq x y z
N MET A 1 -10.46 10.50 8.13
CA MET A 1 -9.36 9.65 8.63
C MET A 1 -8.06 10.25 8.14
N GLU A 2 -7.05 10.33 9.01
CA GLU A 2 -5.72 10.84 8.67
C GLU A 2 -4.76 9.66 8.49
N TYR A 3 -3.90 9.74 7.47
CA TYR A 3 -2.84 8.77 7.20
C TYR A 3 -1.56 9.52 6.85
N ASP A 4 -0.41 9.01 7.28
CA ASP A 4 0.89 9.55 6.90
C ASP A 4 1.14 9.37 5.40
N VAL A 5 0.67 8.23 4.85
CA VAL A 5 0.78 7.92 3.43
C VAL A 5 -0.51 7.28 2.90
N VAL A 6 -1.01 7.82 1.79
CA VAL A 6 -2.11 7.24 1.01
C VAL A 6 -1.54 6.74 -0.32
N VAL A 7 -1.66 5.44 -0.58
CA VAL A 7 -1.30 4.83 -1.86
C VAL A 7 -2.58 4.60 -2.67
N VAL A 8 -2.65 5.14 -3.88
CA VAL A 8 -3.79 4.96 -4.79
C VAL A 8 -3.44 3.90 -5.84
N GLY A 9 -4.17 2.80 -5.83
CA GLY A 9 -3.95 1.59 -6.63
C GLY A 9 -3.35 0.44 -5.82
N GLY A 10 -4.08 -0.67 -5.73
CA GLY A 10 -3.69 -1.92 -5.07
C GLY A 10 -3.00 -2.94 -5.99
N GLY A 11 -2.41 -2.49 -7.10
CA GLY A 11 -1.60 -3.32 -7.98
C GLY A 11 -0.20 -3.62 -7.41
N PRO A 12 0.65 -4.35 -8.15
CA PRO A 12 1.97 -4.77 -7.68
C PRO A 12 2.85 -3.61 -7.17
N ALA A 13 2.87 -2.48 -7.88
CA ALA A 13 3.66 -1.31 -7.49
C ALA A 13 3.14 -0.64 -6.21
N GLY A 14 1.81 -0.48 -6.07
CA GLY A 14 1.20 0.13 -4.90
C GLY A 14 1.38 -0.72 -3.64
N MET A 15 1.16 -2.02 -3.76
CA MET A 15 1.37 -2.98 -2.67
C MET A 15 2.85 -3.06 -2.27
N ALA A 16 3.77 -3.15 -3.24
CA ALA A 16 5.21 -3.13 -2.97
C ALA A 16 5.64 -1.84 -2.24
N THR A 17 5.10 -0.70 -2.64
CA THR A 17 5.36 0.60 -1.99
C THR A 17 4.87 0.61 -0.55
N ALA A 18 3.61 0.21 -0.30
CA ALA A 18 3.04 0.18 1.04
C ALA A 18 3.80 -0.77 1.98
N ILE A 19 4.12 -1.97 1.51
CA ILE A 19 4.91 -2.97 2.25
C ILE A 19 6.30 -2.40 2.56
N ARG A 20 6.98 -1.83 1.56
CA ARG A 20 8.35 -1.34 1.74
C ARG A 20 8.40 -0.15 2.71
N LEU A 21 7.42 0.74 2.68
CA LEU A 21 7.31 1.86 3.62
C LEU A 21 7.18 1.37 5.06
N LYS A 22 6.29 0.40 5.32
CA LYS A 22 6.13 -0.20 6.65
C LYS A 22 7.40 -0.89 7.14
N GLN A 23 8.09 -1.64 6.26
CA GLN A 23 9.38 -2.26 6.59
C GLN A 23 10.46 -1.23 6.94
N LEU A 24 10.58 -0.14 6.17
CA LEU A 24 11.54 0.92 6.44
C LEU A 24 11.23 1.68 7.73
N ALA A 25 9.95 1.88 8.04
CA ALA A 25 9.52 2.50 9.29
C ALA A 25 9.88 1.61 10.50
N ALA A 26 9.57 0.32 10.42
CA ALA A 26 9.94 -0.66 11.45
C ALA A 26 11.46 -0.72 11.67
N ALA A 27 12.25 -0.75 10.60
CA ALA A 27 13.72 -0.75 10.67
C ALA A 27 14.30 0.52 11.33
N LYS A 28 13.54 1.63 11.33
CA LYS A 28 13.91 2.91 11.95
C LYS A 28 13.26 3.12 13.32
N GLY A 29 12.55 2.12 13.85
CA GLY A 29 11.80 2.25 15.10
C GLY A 29 10.70 3.32 15.04
N ARG A 30 10.12 3.54 13.86
CA ARG A 30 9.04 4.51 13.63
C ARG A 30 7.74 3.79 13.29
N GLU A 31 6.65 4.32 13.81
CA GLU A 31 5.31 3.92 13.39
C GLU A 31 4.78 4.94 12.38
N ILE A 32 4.28 4.45 11.25
CA ILE A 32 3.60 5.26 10.24
C ILE A 32 2.30 4.56 9.87
N SER A 33 1.26 5.32 9.60
CA SER A 33 -0.02 4.87 9.09
C SER A 33 0.00 4.92 7.56
N VAL A 34 -0.31 3.78 6.92
CA VAL A 34 -0.34 3.64 5.46
C VAL A 34 -1.66 3.01 5.07
N VAL A 35 -2.38 3.65 4.15
CA VAL A 35 -3.60 3.10 3.55
C VAL A 35 -3.39 2.88 2.05
N VAL A 36 -3.92 1.78 1.54
CA VAL A 36 -3.98 1.51 0.10
C VAL A 36 -5.44 1.58 -0.32
N LEU A 37 -5.73 2.43 -1.31
CA LEU A 37 -7.05 2.56 -1.91
C LEU A 37 -7.05 1.84 -3.25
N GLU A 38 -7.92 0.85 -3.42
CA GLU A 38 -8.09 0.10 -4.67
C GLU A 38 -9.56 0.20 -5.12
N LYS A 39 -9.78 0.29 -6.44
CA LYS A 39 -11.12 0.33 -7.04
C LYS A 39 -11.81 -1.02 -6.96
N GLY A 40 -11.05 -2.11 -7.04
CA GLY A 40 -11.54 -3.48 -6.92
C GLY A 40 -12.33 -3.71 -5.64
N SER A 41 -13.30 -4.64 -5.69
CA SER A 41 -13.98 -5.14 -4.49
C SER A 41 -13.00 -5.78 -3.51
N GLU A 42 -11.85 -6.23 -4.01
CA GLU A 42 -10.75 -6.80 -3.27
C GLU A 42 -9.42 -6.53 -4.00
N PRO A 43 -8.26 -6.56 -3.31
CA PRO A 43 -6.96 -6.46 -3.95
C PRO A 43 -6.79 -7.55 -5.01
N GLY A 44 -6.45 -7.14 -6.24
CA GLY A 44 -6.28 -8.08 -7.35
C GLY A 44 -7.47 -8.20 -8.30
N ALA A 45 -8.67 -7.75 -7.92
CA ALA A 45 -9.88 -7.89 -8.77
C ALA A 45 -9.77 -7.24 -10.16
N HIS A 46 -8.90 -6.25 -10.33
CA HIS A 46 -8.62 -5.58 -11.61
C HIS A 46 -7.20 -5.82 -12.13
N ILE A 47 -6.45 -6.75 -11.53
CA ILE A 47 -5.13 -7.12 -12.07
C ILE A 47 -5.32 -8.05 -13.26
N LEU A 48 -4.81 -7.63 -14.42
CA LEU A 48 -4.68 -8.45 -15.60
C LEU A 48 -3.20 -8.54 -15.96
N SER A 49 -2.69 -9.75 -16.16
CA SER A 49 -1.33 -10.02 -16.63
C SER A 49 -1.41 -11.00 -17.79
N GLY A 50 -0.48 -10.85 -18.75
CA GLY A 50 -0.23 -11.86 -19.79
C GLY A 50 0.62 -13.01 -19.30
#